data_AF-A0AAD3CIJ8-F1
#
_entry.id   AF-A0AAD3CIJ8-F1
#
_cell.length_a   1.000
_cell.length_b   1.000
_cell.length_c   1.000
_cell.angle_alpha   90.00
_cell.angle_beta   90.00
_cell.angle_gamma   90.00
#
_symmetry.space_group_name_H-M   'P 1'
#
loop_
_entity.id
_entity.type
_entity.pdbx_description
1 polymer ?
#
loop_
_entity_poly.entity_id
_entity_poly.type
_entity_poly.pdbx_seq_one_letter_code
_entity_poly.pdbx_strand_id
1 'polypeptide(L)'
;MLRSENKIGKNGPLFCDVSGALLKTKDLEEPILEALENIQATQLQVELIPNEWEVREMYGIYRSFRRGAASTAANEDVNEFTIKLVNRWRRYETARGGIPNMGIMEYYLEHKKVLKHILSFSKSL
;
A
#
# COMPACT_ATOMS: atom_id res chain seq x y z
N MET A 1 -9.01 -1.95 -2.61
CA MET A 1 -9.49 -3.08 -3.40
C MET A 1 -10.42 -2.52 -4.46
N LEU A 2 -10.04 -2.55 -5.74
CA LEU A 2 -11.02 -2.48 -6.82
C LEU A 2 -11.90 -3.70 -6.66
N ARG A 3 -13.02 -3.54 -5.95
CA ARG A 3 -14.00 -4.61 -5.79
C ARG A 3 -14.57 -4.88 -7.17
N SER A 4 -14.17 -6.02 -7.74
CA SER A 4 -15.01 -6.76 -8.67
C SER A 4 -16.18 -7.29 -7.85
N GLU A 5 -17.15 -6.42 -7.57
CA GLU A 5 -18.49 -6.87 -7.22
C GLU A 5 -19.13 -7.34 -8.51
N ASN A 6 -19.03 -8.64 -8.78
CA ASN A 6 -19.93 -9.45 -9.62
C ASN A 6 -20.88 -8.65 -10.53
N LYS A 7 -20.33 -7.94 -11.50
CA LYS A 7 -21.08 -7.37 -12.62
C LYS A 7 -20.22 -7.46 -13.87
N ILE A 8 -20.74 -8.26 -14.79
CA ILE A 8 -20.31 -8.37 -16.17
C ILE A 8 -20.11 -6.96 -16.73
N GLY A 9 -18.86 -6.60 -17.03
CA GLY A 9 -18.46 -5.34 -17.63
C GLY A 9 -18.20 -4.19 -16.65
N LYS A 10 -16.92 -3.98 -16.27
CA LYS A 10 -16.19 -2.77 -16.68
C LYS A 10 -14.75 -2.63 -16.16
N ASN A 11 -14.24 -3.42 -15.22
CA ASN A 11 -12.82 -3.37 -14.86
C ASN A 11 -12.30 -4.77 -14.55
N GLY A 12 -11.27 -5.21 -15.28
CA GLY A 12 -10.52 -6.42 -14.96
C GLY A 12 -9.72 -6.26 -13.66
N PRO A 13 -9.19 -7.36 -13.10
CA PRO A 13 -8.29 -7.29 -11.95
C PRO A 13 -7.06 -6.43 -12.25
N LEU A 14 -6.64 -5.58 -11.30
CA LEU A 14 -5.43 -4.76 -11.44
C LEU A 14 -4.15 -5.60 -11.45
N PHE A 15 -4.13 -6.66 -10.64
CA PHE A 15 -3.08 -7.67 -10.61
C PHE A 15 -3.73 -9.01 -10.90
N CYS A 16 -3.24 -9.69 -11.93
CA CYS A 16 -3.72 -10.99 -12.33
C CYS A 16 -2.58 -11.95 -12.60
N ASP A 17 -2.87 -13.23 -12.46
CA ASP A 17 -1.96 -14.29 -12.84
C ASP A 17 -1.88 -14.40 -14.37
N VAL A 18 -1.05 -15.33 -14.85
CA VAL A 18 -0.86 -15.62 -16.28
C VAL A 18 -2.15 -16.05 -16.98
N SER A 19 -3.17 -16.50 -16.24
CA SER A 19 -4.48 -16.90 -16.75
C SER A 19 -5.50 -15.74 -16.75
N GLY A 20 -5.12 -14.58 -16.23
CA GLY A 20 -6.00 -13.41 -16.08
C GLY A 20 -6.89 -13.48 -14.84
N ALA A 21 -6.69 -14.45 -13.94
CA ALA A 21 -7.41 -14.53 -12.68
C ALA A 21 -6.84 -13.54 -11.66
N LEU A 22 -7.70 -13.01 -10.79
CA LEU A 22 -7.32 -12.06 -9.75
C LEU A 22 -6.29 -12.70 -8.79
N LEU A 23 -5.13 -12.06 -8.64
CA LEU A 23 -4.15 -12.45 -7.63
C LEU A 23 -4.63 -12.06 -6.23
N LYS A 24 -4.54 -12.99 -5.28
CA LYS A 24 -4.75 -12.69 -3.86
C LYS A 24 -3.47 -12.13 -3.27
N THR A 25 -3.59 -11.39 -2.17
CA THR A 25 -2.43 -10.85 -1.46
C THR A 25 -1.43 -11.94 -1.06
N LYS A 26 -1.90 -13.13 -0.66
CA LYS A 26 -1.04 -14.27 -0.31
C LYS A 26 -0.18 -14.73 -1.50
N ASP A 27 -0.73 -14.67 -2.71
CA ASP A 27 -0.03 -15.08 -3.93
C ASP A 27 1.10 -14.09 -4.28
N LEU A 28 1.04 -12.86 -3.77
CA LEU A 28 2.08 -11.84 -3.88
C LEU A 28 3.05 -11.84 -2.69
N GLU A 29 2.59 -12.22 -1.50
CA GLU A 29 3.37 -12.16 -0.25
C GLU A 29 4.56 -13.10 -0.27
N GLU A 30 4.35 -14.35 -0.67
CA GLU A 30 5.40 -15.36 -0.71
C GLU A 30 6.60 -14.96 -1.61
N PRO A 31 6.42 -14.62 -2.90
CA PRO A 31 7.56 -14.29 -3.76
C PRO A 31 8.28 -13.01 -3.34
N ILE A 32 7.59 -12.05 -2.72
CA ILE A 32 8.22 -10.83 -2.21
C ILE A 32 9.09 -11.13 -0.98
N LEU A 33 8.56 -11.92 -0.03
CA LEU A 33 9.31 -12.28 1.16
C LEU A 33 10.53 -13.14 0.82
N GLU A 34 10.38 -14.11 -0.09
CA GLU A 34 11.50 -14.92 -0.59
C GLU A 34 12.58 -14.05 -1.25
N ALA A 35 12.19 -13.04 -2.03
CA ALA A 35 13.16 -12.09 -2.60
C ALA A 35 13.91 -11.30 -1.52
N LEU A 36 13.24 -10.88 -0.45
CA LEU A 36 13.87 -10.15 0.67
C LEU A 36 14.79 -11.06 1.50
N GLU A 37 14.40 -12.31 1.72
CA GLU A 37 15.24 -13.33 2.37
C GLU A 37 16.51 -13.59 1.55
N ASN A 38 16.38 -13.70 0.23
CA ASN A 38 17.53 -13.82 -0.67
C ASN A 38 18.45 -12.59 -0.61
N ILE A 39 17.88 -11.38 -0.55
CA ILE A 39 18.69 -10.15 -0.37
C ILE A 39 19.43 -10.19 0.97
N GLN A 40 18.76 -10.55 2.07
CA GLN A 40 19.38 -10.69 3.38
C GLN A 40 20.51 -11.73 3.36
N ALA A 41 20.34 -12.84 2.64
CA ALA A 41 21.35 -13.89 2.52
C ALA A 41 22.53 -13.51 1.61
N THR A 42 22.33 -12.62 0.64
CA THR A 42 23.32 -12.27 -0.40
C THR A 42 23.93 -10.88 -0.25
N GLN A 43 23.63 -10.17 0.83
CA GLN A 43 24.15 -8.83 1.11
C GLN A 43 25.67 -8.85 1.38
N LEU A 44 26.47 -8.70 0.31
CA LEU A 44 27.93 -8.83 0.37
C LEU A 44 28.69 -7.55 0.74
N GLN A 45 28.03 -6.37 0.71
CA GLN A 45 28.74 -5.08 0.84
C GLN A 45 28.02 -4.03 1.71
N VAL A 46 26.69 -4.10 1.84
CA VAL A 46 25.89 -3.21 2.67
C VAL A 46 24.87 -4.08 3.38
N GLU A 47 24.83 -4.00 4.71
CA GLU A 47 23.80 -4.68 5.50
C GLU A 47 22.46 -3.94 5.32
N LEU A 48 21.76 -4.27 4.22
CA LEU A 48 20.48 -3.68 3.85
C LEU A 48 19.36 -4.19 4.75
N ILE A 49 19.46 -5.45 5.19
CA ILE A 49 18.50 -6.09 6.07
C ILE A 49 19.31 -6.80 7.17
N PRO A 50 19.29 -6.33 8.43
CA PRO A 50 20.06 -6.94 9.50
C PRO A 50 19.79 -8.44 9.64
N ASN A 51 20.81 -9.25 9.86
CA ASN A 51 20.66 -10.71 9.95
C ASN A 51 19.84 -11.16 11.18
N GLU A 52 19.74 -10.31 12.21
CA GLU A 52 18.93 -10.58 13.40
C GLU A 52 17.43 -10.40 13.15
N TRP A 53 17.04 -9.78 12.04
CA TRP A 53 15.64 -9.53 11.73
C TRP A 53 15.03 -10.73 11.01
N GLU A 54 13.90 -11.22 11.54
CA GLU A 54 13.07 -12.20 10.84
C GLU A 54 12.29 -11.48 9.74
N VAL A 55 12.63 -11.76 8.48
CA VAL A 55 12.11 -11.02 7.31
C VAL A 55 10.60 -11.13 7.21
N ARG A 56 10.01 -12.30 7.46
CA ARG A 56 8.57 -12.51 7.31
C ARG A 56 7.77 -11.77 8.38
N GLU A 57 8.29 -11.69 9.60
CA GLU A 57 7.70 -10.93 10.70
C GLU A 57 7.80 -9.42 10.46
N MET A 58 8.96 -8.95 9.99
CA MET A 58 9.25 -7.53 9.85
C MET A 58 8.68 -6.90 8.57
N TYR A 59 8.65 -7.65 7.47
CA TYR A 59 8.34 -7.16 6.13
C TYR A 59 7.06 -7.73 5.49
N GLY A 60 6.25 -8.53 6.21
CA GLY A 60 4.97 -9.02 5.69
C GLY A 60 4.08 -7.93 5.09
N ILE A 61 3.44 -8.21 3.94
CA ILE A 61 2.75 -7.20 3.10
C ILE A 61 1.68 -6.46 3.88
N TYR A 62 0.95 -7.17 4.76
CA TYR A 62 -0.10 -6.58 5.58
C TYR A 62 0.40 -5.57 6.61
N ARG A 63 1.71 -5.56 6.90
CA ARG A 63 2.34 -4.72 7.93
C ARG A 63 3.25 -3.65 7.33
N SER A 64 4.03 -3.99 6.31
CA SER A 64 5.24 -3.24 5.97
C SER A 64 5.03 -2.13 4.95
N PHE A 65 4.37 -2.38 3.81
CA PHE A 65 4.37 -1.41 2.69
C PHE A 65 3.74 -0.08 3.06
N ARG A 66 2.57 -0.11 3.69
CA ARG A 66 1.89 1.12 4.13
C ARG A 66 2.65 1.82 5.26
N ARG A 67 3.19 1.04 6.21
CA ARG A 67 3.95 1.58 7.33
C ARG A 67 5.22 2.25 6.82
N GLY A 68 5.98 1.56 5.97
CA GLY A 68 7.18 2.06 5.30
C GLY A 68 6.88 3.34 4.53
N ALA A 69 5.92 3.32 3.61
CA ALA A 69 5.56 4.51 2.84
C ALA A 69 5.11 5.68 3.73
N ALA A 70 4.33 5.44 4.79
CA ALA A 70 3.91 6.50 5.70
C ALA A 70 5.07 7.02 6.55
N SER A 71 5.98 6.15 7.01
CA SER A 71 7.17 6.52 7.75
C SER A 71 8.16 7.32 6.89
N THR A 72 8.42 6.88 5.66
CA THR A 72 9.28 7.62 4.72
C THR A 72 8.69 9.00 4.42
N ALA A 73 7.40 9.09 4.09
CA ALA A 73 6.75 10.38 3.85
C ALA A 73 6.78 11.29 5.09
N ALA A 74 6.64 10.72 6.30
CA ALA A 74 6.75 11.49 7.53
C ALA A 74 8.18 12.00 7.78
N ASN A 75 9.20 11.21 7.45
CA ASN A 75 10.60 11.62 7.56
C ASN A 75 10.96 12.74 6.56
N GLU A 76 10.28 12.77 5.41
CA GLU A 76 10.42 13.80 4.37
C GLU A 76 9.49 15.01 4.60
N ASP A 77 9.01 15.20 5.83
CA ASP A 77 8.14 16.32 6.24
C ASP A 77 6.85 16.48 5.41
N VAL A 78 6.36 15.39 4.80
CA VAL A 78 5.07 15.43 4.12
C VAL A 78 3.97 15.69 5.13
N ASN A 79 3.17 16.71 4.85
CA ASN A 79 2.11 17.15 5.74
C ASN A 79 1.18 15.98 6.17
N GLU A 80 0.88 15.89 7.47
CA GLU A 80 0.08 14.82 8.05
C GLU A 80 -1.29 14.65 7.38
N PHE A 81 -1.94 15.75 6.97
CA PHE A 81 -3.19 15.71 6.21
C PHE A 81 -3.01 14.99 4.87
N THR A 82 -1.87 15.18 4.20
CA THR A 82 -1.55 14.50 2.93
C THR A 82 -1.32 13.01 3.15
N ILE A 83 -0.57 12.63 4.18
CA ILE A 83 -0.35 11.22 4.54
C ILE A 83 -1.68 10.54 4.88
N LYS A 84 -2.56 11.20 5.66
CA LYS A 84 -3.91 10.69 6.00
C LYS A 84 -4.78 10.57 4.76
N LEU A 85 -4.74 11.56 3.87
CA LEU A 85 -5.51 11.59 2.63
C LEU A 85 -5.14 10.42 1.72
N VAL A 86 -3.85 10.17 1.48
CA VAL A 86 -3.40 9.03 0.66
C VAL A 86 -3.79 7.70 1.31
N ASN A 87 -3.71 7.60 2.63
CA ASN A 87 -4.06 6.38 3.37
C ASN A 87 -5.57 6.20 3.65
N ARG A 88 -6.43 7.11 3.16
CA ARG A 88 -7.88 7.10 3.40
C ARG A 88 -8.59 5.87 2.84
N TRP A 89 -8.01 5.21 1.82
CA TRP A 89 -8.57 4.00 1.21
C TRP A 89 -8.88 2.89 2.23
N ARG A 90 -8.10 2.77 3.31
CA ARG A 90 -8.34 1.78 4.38
C ARG A 90 -9.67 2.02 5.10
N ARG A 91 -10.07 3.27 5.33
CA ARG A 91 -11.36 3.59 5.96
C ARG A 91 -12.51 3.17 5.05
N TYR A 92 -12.37 3.38 3.75
CA TYR A 92 -13.34 2.89 2.76
C TYR A 92 -13.40 1.36 2.70
N GLU A 93 -12.27 0.67 2.75
CA GLU A 93 -12.27 -0.80 2.80
C GLU A 93 -12.91 -1.34 4.08
N THR A 94 -12.57 -0.74 5.23
CA THR A 94 -13.10 -1.14 6.54
C THR A 94 -14.61 -0.89 6.61
N ALA A 95 -15.10 0.18 5.96
CA ALA A 95 -16.53 0.49 5.89
C ALA A 95 -17.32 -0.50 5.01
N ARG A 96 -16.66 -1.38 4.23
CA ARG A 96 -17.29 -2.47 3.45
C ARG A 96 -18.47 -2.03 2.56
N GLY A 97 -18.41 -0.81 2.00
CA GLY A 97 -19.47 -0.23 1.19
C GLY A 97 -20.38 0.75 1.93
N GLY A 98 -20.21 0.89 3.25
CA GLY A 98 -20.81 1.96 4.04
C GLY A 98 -20.07 3.30 3.89
N ILE A 99 -20.69 4.37 4.39
CA ILE A 99 -20.07 5.69 4.46
C ILE A 99 -19.00 5.65 5.57
N PRO A 100 -17.71 5.87 5.27
CA PRO A 100 -16.69 5.89 6.30
C PRO A 100 -16.86 7.10 7.23
N ASN A 101 -16.51 6.92 8.51
CA ASN A 101 -16.42 8.06 9.44
C ASN A 101 -15.24 8.96 9.02
N MET A 102 -15.57 10.15 8.52
CA MET A 102 -14.62 11.09 7.91
C MET A 102 -14.86 12.48 8.48
N GLY A 103 -13.79 13.27 8.57
CA GLY A 103 -13.94 14.68 8.92
C GLY A 103 -14.73 15.42 7.84
N ILE A 104 -15.43 16.50 8.22
CA ILE A 104 -16.19 17.36 7.29
C ILE A 104 -15.36 17.76 6.07
N MET A 105 -14.10 18.17 6.29
CA MET A 105 -13.19 18.54 5.19
C MET A 105 -12.96 17.38 4.21
N GLU A 106 -12.74 16.15 4.73
CA GLU A 106 -12.54 14.95 3.91
C GLU A 106 -13.79 14.58 3.09
N TYR A 107 -14.98 14.87 3.60
CA TYR A 107 -16.25 14.62 2.91
C TYR A 107 -16.40 15.48 1.65
N TYR A 108 -15.96 16.74 1.72
CA TYR A 108 -16.03 17.70 0.60
C TYR A 108 -14.80 17.70 -0.31
N LEU A 109 -13.73 17.01 0.07
CA LEU A 109 -12.50 16.92 -0.73
C LEU A 109 -12.71 16.00 -1.94
N GLU A 110 -12.80 16.63 -3.11
CA GLU A 110 -12.85 15.95 -4.40
C GLU A 110 -11.46 15.42 -4.80
N HIS A 111 -11.38 14.14 -5.18
CA HIS A 111 -10.12 13.45 -5.49
C HIS A 111 -9.28 14.16 -6.57
N LYS A 112 -9.92 14.76 -7.58
CA LYS A 112 -9.23 15.51 -8.64
C LYS A 112 -8.60 16.82 -8.13
N LYS A 113 -9.15 17.43 -7.07
CA LYS A 113 -8.69 18.70 -6.54
C LYS A 113 -7.51 18.56 -5.58
N VAL A 114 -7.22 17.34 -5.12
CA VAL A 114 -6.12 17.05 -4.19
C VAL A 114 -4.90 16.41 -4.85
N LEU A 115 -4.83 16.40 -6.19
CA LEU A 115 -3.74 15.77 -6.92
C LEU A 115 -2.35 16.25 -6.48
N LYS A 116 -2.21 17.54 -6.15
CA LYS A 116 -0.95 18.10 -5.64
C LYS A 116 -0.48 17.42 -4.36
N HIS A 117 -1.39 17.13 -3.44
CA HIS A 117 -1.07 16.41 -2.20
C HIS A 117 -0.64 14.97 -2.51
N ILE A 118 -1.39 14.26 -3.35
CA ILE A 118 -1.06 12.90 -3.76
C ILE A 118 0.33 12.85 -4.42
N LEU A 119 0.62 13.77 -5.33
CA LEU A 119 1.92 13.86 -5.99
C LEU A 119 3.05 14.21 -5.01
N SER A 120 2.81 15.06 -4.01
CA SER A 120 3.83 15.35 -3.00
C SER A 120 4.21 14.12 -2.17
N PHE A 121 3.22 13.28 -1.84
CA PHE A 121 3.46 12.00 -1.18
C PHE A 121 4.22 11.03 -2.09
N SER A 122 3.84 10.92 -3.36
CA SER A 122 4.57 10.04 -4.29
C SER A 122 6.00 10.49 -4.58
N LYS A 123 6.28 11.80 -4.49
CA LYS A 123 7.64 12.35 -4.67
C LYS A 123 8.56 12.10 -3.47
N SER A 124 8.00 11.83 -2.30
CA SER A 124 8.76 11.58 -1.07
C SER A 124 9.07 10.09 -0.85
N LEU A 125 8.80 9.24 -1.84
CA LEU A 125 9.04 7.80 -1.83
C LEU A 125 10.07 7.46 -2.89
#